data_AF-A0A1F3ES27-F1
#
_entry.id   AF-A0A1F3ES27-F1
#
_cell.length_a   1.000
_cell.length_b   1.000
_cell.length_c   1.000
_cell.angle_alpha   90.00
_cell.angle_beta   90.00
_cell.angle_gamma   90.00
#
_symmetry.space_group_name_H-M   'P 1'
#
loop_
_entity.id
_entity.type
_entity.pdbx_description
1 polymer ?
#
loop_
_entity_poly.entity_id
_entity_poly.type
_entity_poly.pdbx_seq_one_letter_code
_entity_poly.pdbx_strand_id
1 'polypeptide(L)'
;MEQNKRFEVFGTLTKTETVFTIDQKILPGTLVFEALKPFPGYYYDTPMGSKPVYLYLALEEQYTLVDILRASQKVQQDFVAPFDAGKGFLHIYDAKYNVLRVRHLRNYDLLEKLQQSFVDNGINFLHKSKKYKDESAKIRIIKFFSLEEIAESIFLDKREKNHAYIEIPRHLKWEEFDTITNKVKHNWVDSKFDAAKAAFYYEGSLHEVVRIYSDKIGVEYLQELRQLYIDKMK
;
A
#
# COMPACT_ATOMS: atom_id res chain seq x y z
N MET A 1 11.66 -30.78 -8.54
CA MET A 1 11.55 -29.37 -8.10
C MET A 1 10.70 -28.68 -9.14
N GLU A 2 9.42 -28.45 -8.84
CA GLU A 2 8.60 -27.60 -9.71
C GLU A 2 9.24 -26.21 -9.76
N GLN A 3 9.36 -25.64 -10.96
CA GLN A 3 9.80 -24.26 -11.10
C GLN A 3 8.71 -23.35 -10.53
N ASN A 4 9.01 -22.67 -9.41
CA ASN A 4 8.12 -21.63 -8.89
C ASN A 4 7.86 -20.59 -9.99
N LYS A 5 6.58 -20.39 -10.34
CA LYS A 5 6.18 -19.46 -11.41
C LYS A 5 6.36 -18.03 -10.90
N ARG A 6 7.23 -17.26 -11.56
CA ARG A 6 7.46 -15.84 -11.30
C ARG A 6 6.78 -15.00 -12.36
N PHE A 7 6.08 -13.95 -11.94
CA PHE A 7 5.36 -13.07 -12.85
C PHE A 7 5.18 -11.68 -12.26
N GLU A 8 4.91 -10.71 -13.12
CA GLU A 8 4.55 -9.36 -12.74
C GLU A 8 3.12 -9.06 -13.19
N VAL A 9 2.30 -8.56 -12.27
CA VAL A 9 0.88 -8.29 -12.51
C VAL A 9 0.48 -6.92 -11.99
N PHE A 10 -0.56 -6.38 -12.58
CA PHE A 10 -1.12 -5.09 -12.21
C PHE A 10 -2.34 -5.27 -11.31
N GLY A 11 -2.52 -4.39 -10.32
CA GLY A 11 -3.73 -4.43 -9.52
C GLY A 11 -3.84 -3.33 -8.47
N THR A 12 -4.63 -3.63 -7.43
CA THR A 12 -4.97 -2.69 -6.37
C THR A 12 -4.75 -3.28 -4.99
N LEU A 13 -4.48 -2.40 -4.02
CA LEU A 13 -4.38 -2.74 -2.60
C LEU A 13 -5.12 -1.67 -1.80
N THR A 14 -6.00 -2.09 -0.90
CA THR A 14 -6.78 -1.22 -0.01
C THR A 14 -6.47 -1.56 1.44
N LYS A 15 -6.17 -0.53 2.23
CA LYS A 15 -5.92 -0.63 3.68
C LYS A 15 -6.41 0.60 4.42
N THR A 16 -6.45 0.52 5.74
CA THR A 16 -6.67 1.68 6.62
C THR A 16 -5.37 2.02 7.35
N GLU A 17 -5.04 3.30 7.42
CA GLU A 17 -3.91 3.82 8.19
C GLU A 17 -4.32 5.07 8.97
N THR A 18 -3.62 5.34 10.06
CA THR A 18 -3.69 6.65 10.73
C THR A 18 -2.78 7.62 10.01
N VAL A 19 -3.33 8.75 9.56
CA VAL A 19 -2.62 9.80 8.83
C VAL A 19 -2.79 11.17 9.48
N PHE A 20 -1.83 12.06 9.22
CA PHE A 20 -1.90 13.46 9.62
C PHE A 20 -1.31 14.34 8.53
N THR A 21 -1.69 15.61 8.50
CA THR A 21 -1.11 16.56 7.54
C THR A 21 0.21 17.11 8.04
N ILE A 22 1.22 17.15 7.17
CA ILE A 22 2.51 17.81 7.40
C ILE A 22 2.55 19.18 6.72
N ASP A 23 3.34 20.10 7.29
CA ASP A 23 3.43 21.51 6.86
C ASP A 23 4.87 21.99 6.64
N GLN A 24 5.86 21.12 6.87
CA GLN A 24 7.28 21.45 6.80
C GLN A 24 7.96 20.65 5.70
N LYS A 25 8.94 21.27 5.02
CA LYS A 25 9.76 20.62 3.98
C LYS A 25 8.95 20.10 2.79
N ILE A 26 7.77 20.67 2.58
CA ILE A 26 6.89 20.41 1.44
C ILE A 26 6.83 21.64 0.54
N LEU A 27 6.41 21.46 -0.70
CA LEU A 27 6.13 22.59 -1.59
C LEU A 27 5.07 23.51 -0.94
N PRO A 28 5.32 24.82 -0.79
CA PRO A 28 4.44 25.71 -0.05
C PRO A 28 3.00 25.65 -0.54
N GLY A 29 2.06 25.59 0.41
CA GLY A 29 0.63 25.57 0.11
C GLY A 29 0.06 24.20 -0.29
N THR A 30 0.89 23.17 -0.52
CA THR A 30 0.39 21.84 -0.91
C THR A 30 -0.15 21.04 0.28
N LEU A 31 -1.07 20.12 -0.01
CA LEU A 31 -1.62 19.17 0.98
C LEU A 31 -0.88 17.84 0.92
N VAL A 32 -0.14 17.52 1.98
CA VAL A 32 0.58 16.24 2.13
C VAL A 32 0.18 15.55 3.42
N PHE A 33 -0.10 14.25 3.33
CA PHE A 33 -0.36 13.38 4.47
C PHE A 33 0.83 12.46 4.73
N GLU A 34 1.08 12.18 6.00
CA GLU A 34 2.05 11.18 6.44
C GLU A 34 1.33 10.09 7.25
N ALA A 35 1.69 8.82 7.03
CA ALA A 35 1.18 7.70 7.82
C ALA A 35 1.98 7.52 9.13
N LEU A 36 1.31 7.57 10.28
CA LEU A 36 1.93 7.30 11.59
C LEU A 36 2.27 5.82 11.78
N LYS A 37 1.38 4.95 11.29
CA LYS A 37 1.41 3.50 11.51
C LYS A 37 0.97 2.81 10.22
N PRO A 38 1.87 2.63 9.24
CA PRO A 38 1.49 2.07 7.95
C PRO A 38 1.10 0.57 7.99
N PHE A 39 1.31 -0.08 9.15
CA PHE A 39 0.91 -1.45 9.46
C PHE A 39 0.39 -1.53 10.92
N PRO A 40 -0.88 -1.14 11.16
CA PRO A 40 -1.46 -1.09 12.49
C PRO A 40 -1.47 -2.47 13.18
N GLY A 41 -1.06 -2.52 14.45
CA GLY A 41 -1.08 -3.76 15.26
C GLY A 41 0.21 -4.60 15.20
N TYR A 42 1.08 -4.39 14.20
CA TYR A 42 2.33 -5.13 14.07
C TYR A 42 3.50 -4.47 14.83
N TYR A 43 3.65 -3.15 14.71
CA TYR A 43 4.79 -2.39 15.26
C TYR A 43 4.65 -1.94 16.73
N TYR A 44 3.79 -2.56 17.54
CA TYR A 44 3.67 -2.14 18.95
C TYR A 44 4.91 -2.50 19.79
N ASP A 45 5.68 -3.52 19.41
CA ASP A 45 6.71 -4.12 20.28
C ASP A 45 8.13 -4.21 19.69
N THR A 46 8.39 -3.65 18.49
CA THR A 46 9.72 -3.77 17.82
C THR A 46 10.49 -2.44 17.80
N PRO A 47 11.58 -2.30 18.57
CA PRO A 47 12.54 -1.22 18.41
C PRO A 47 13.54 -1.55 17.28
N MET A 48 14.10 -0.51 16.64
CA MET A 48 15.30 -0.55 15.76
C MET A 48 15.15 -0.96 14.27
N GLY A 49 14.16 -0.41 13.56
CA GLY A 49 14.25 -0.28 12.10
C GLY A 49 13.74 1.09 11.67
N SER A 50 14.36 1.75 10.68
CA SER A 50 13.83 2.99 10.11
C SER A 50 12.39 2.71 9.64
N LYS A 51 11.41 3.26 10.36
CA LYS A 51 9.99 3.05 10.04
C LYS A 51 9.77 3.44 8.57
N PRO A 52 9.15 2.58 7.75
CA PRO A 52 8.90 2.93 6.37
C PRO A 52 7.96 4.14 6.36
N VAL A 53 8.45 5.24 5.80
CA VAL A 53 7.69 6.48 5.65
C VAL A 53 6.78 6.32 4.44
N TYR A 54 5.48 6.51 4.67
CA TYR A 54 4.48 6.57 3.60
C TYR A 54 3.94 8.00 3.57
N LEU A 55 4.16 8.66 2.45
CA LEU A 55 3.64 9.99 2.17
C LEU A 55 2.55 9.87 1.11
N TYR A 56 1.49 10.64 1.28
CA TYR A 56 0.41 10.77 0.32
C TYR A 56 0.27 12.24 -0.05
N LEU A 57 0.72 12.59 -1.25
CA LEU A 57 0.69 13.95 -1.75
C LEU A 57 -0.62 14.13 -2.50
N ALA A 58 -1.50 15.01 -2.02
CA ALA A 58 -2.80 15.23 -2.66
C ALA A 58 -2.61 15.89 -4.02
N LEU A 59 -3.29 15.36 -5.03
CA LEU A 59 -3.22 15.79 -6.42
C LEU A 59 -4.37 16.74 -6.72
N GLU A 60 -4.10 17.76 -7.52
CA GLU A 60 -5.10 18.76 -7.92
C GLU A 60 -6.25 18.14 -8.74
N GLU A 61 -5.92 17.10 -9.51
CA GLU A 61 -6.86 16.37 -10.35
C GLU A 61 -6.59 14.85 -10.33
N GLN A 62 -7.41 14.09 -11.06
CA GLN A 62 -7.24 12.64 -11.20
C GLN A 62 -6.38 12.30 -12.42
N TYR A 63 -5.06 12.37 -12.28
CA TYR A 63 -4.12 11.91 -13.30
C TYR A 63 -4.32 10.43 -13.67
N THR A 64 -4.10 10.05 -14.93
CA THR A 64 -4.17 8.64 -15.34
C THR A 64 -3.01 7.86 -14.72
N LEU A 65 -3.11 6.52 -14.71
CA LEU A 65 -1.98 5.70 -14.27
C LEU A 65 -0.75 5.94 -15.15
N VAL A 66 -0.95 6.07 -16.46
CA VAL A 66 0.13 6.25 -17.43
C VAL A 66 0.85 7.58 -17.21
N ASP A 67 0.12 8.66 -16.88
CA ASP A 67 0.74 9.95 -16.59
C ASP A 67 1.62 9.88 -15.33
N ILE A 68 1.10 9.26 -14.27
CA ILE A 68 1.87 9.04 -13.04
C ILE A 68 3.12 8.19 -13.30
N LEU A 69 3.02 7.12 -14.10
CA LEU A 69 4.17 6.28 -14.44
C LEU A 69 5.21 7.03 -15.27
N ARG A 70 4.79 7.78 -16.30
CA ARG A 70 5.68 8.59 -17.14
C ARG A 70 6.43 9.63 -16.32
N ALA A 71 5.72 10.37 -15.47
CA ALA A 71 6.33 11.36 -14.58
C ALA A 71 7.28 10.68 -13.59
N SER A 72 6.86 9.58 -12.96
CA SER A 72 7.69 8.85 -11.99
C SER A 72 8.99 8.34 -12.62
N GLN A 73 8.93 7.78 -13.83
CA GLN A 73 10.12 7.30 -14.54
C GLN A 73 11.10 8.43 -14.88
N LYS A 74 10.61 9.57 -15.34
CA LYS A 74 11.47 10.74 -15.60
C LYS A 74 12.09 11.27 -14.32
N VAL A 75 11.29 11.50 -13.28
CA VAL A 75 11.79 11.99 -11.99
C VAL A 75 12.81 11.00 -11.40
N GLN A 76 12.61 9.68 -11.50
CA GLN A 76 13.56 8.68 -11.03
C GLN A 76 14.93 8.72 -11.72
N GLN A 77 15.02 9.19 -12.97
CA GLN A 77 16.29 9.29 -13.70
C GLN A 77 17.15 10.44 -13.17
N ASP A 78 16.53 11.56 -12.80
CA ASP A 78 17.23 12.80 -12.48
C ASP A 78 17.29 13.09 -10.97
N PHE A 79 16.46 12.41 -10.17
CA PHE A 79 16.37 12.70 -8.74
C PHE A 79 17.48 12.02 -7.93
N VAL A 80 18.08 12.79 -7.02
CA VAL A 80 19.29 12.41 -6.27
C VAL A 80 19.12 11.22 -5.31
N ALA A 81 17.89 10.84 -4.98
CA ALA A 81 17.60 9.82 -3.98
C ALA A 81 16.57 8.80 -4.48
N PRO A 82 16.65 7.53 -4.04
CA PRO A 82 15.67 6.53 -4.39
C PRO A 82 14.31 6.84 -3.77
N PHE A 83 13.25 6.64 -4.55
CA PHE A 83 11.87 6.67 -4.10
C PHE A 83 10.99 5.74 -4.96
N ASP A 84 9.85 5.32 -4.41
CA ASP A 84 8.78 4.64 -5.13
C ASP A 84 7.53 5.52 -5.10
N ALA A 85 6.99 5.81 -6.28
CA ALA A 85 5.80 6.62 -6.46
C ALA A 85 4.70 5.81 -7.13
N GLY A 86 3.49 5.87 -6.59
CA GLY A 86 2.35 5.14 -7.11
C GLY A 86 1.06 5.93 -7.02
N LYS A 87 0.15 5.69 -7.98
CA LYS A 87 -1.18 6.29 -7.96
C LYS A 87 -1.99 5.71 -6.79
N GLY A 88 -2.70 6.58 -6.08
CA GLY A 88 -3.57 6.17 -4.99
C GLY A 88 -4.77 7.09 -4.79
N PHE A 89 -5.62 6.66 -3.87
CA PHE A 89 -6.79 7.38 -3.39
C PHE A 89 -6.79 7.30 -1.87
N LEU A 90 -7.13 8.41 -1.23
CA LEU A 90 -7.17 8.54 0.22
C LEU A 90 -8.52 9.13 0.63
N HIS A 91 -9.25 8.43 1.49
CA HIS A 91 -10.56 8.85 1.98
C HIS A 91 -10.51 9.06 3.50
N ILE A 92 -10.90 10.25 3.97
CA ILE A 92 -11.06 10.60 5.39
C ILE A 92 -12.47 11.13 5.58
N TYR A 93 -13.29 10.46 6.39
CA TYR A 93 -14.73 10.75 6.48
C TYR A 93 -15.36 10.79 5.06
N ASP A 94 -16.01 11.89 4.69
CA ASP A 94 -16.59 12.11 3.37
C ASP A 94 -15.60 12.73 2.36
N ALA A 95 -14.42 13.17 2.81
CA ALA A 95 -13.42 13.78 1.94
C ALA A 95 -12.64 12.71 1.16
N LYS A 96 -12.51 12.93 -0.16
CA LYS A 96 -11.77 12.06 -1.08
C LYS A 96 -10.63 12.83 -1.74
N TYR A 97 -9.45 12.24 -1.73
CA TYR A 97 -8.25 12.80 -2.32
C TYR A 97 -7.67 11.82 -3.34
N ASN A 98 -7.38 12.33 -4.53
CA ASN A 98 -6.43 11.68 -5.44
C ASN A 98 -5.04 11.92 -4.86
N VAL A 99 -4.20 10.88 -4.77
CA VAL A 99 -2.89 11.01 -4.16
C VAL A 99 -1.80 10.35 -4.98
N LEU A 100 -0.62 10.95 -4.95
CA LEU A 100 0.63 10.29 -5.26
C LEU A 100 1.18 9.70 -3.96
N ARG A 101 1.22 8.37 -3.86
CA ARG A 101 1.85 7.69 -2.72
C ARG A 101 3.35 7.59 -2.97
N VAL A 102 4.13 8.23 -2.12
CA VAL A 102 5.60 8.17 -2.11
C VAL A 102 6.09 7.30 -0.95
N ARG A 103 7.06 6.43 -1.24
CA ARG A 103 7.76 5.57 -0.28
C ARG A 103 9.26 5.57 -0.53
N HIS A 104 10.02 5.07 0.45
CA HIS A 104 11.48 4.93 0.41
C HIS A 104 12.28 6.23 0.32
N LEU A 105 11.61 7.39 0.39
CA LEU A 105 12.27 8.68 0.57
C LEU A 105 12.83 8.77 2.00
N ARG A 106 14.14 8.55 2.13
CA ARG A 106 14.81 8.51 3.45
C ARG A 106 15.06 9.90 4.05
N ASN A 107 15.18 10.92 3.19
CA ASN A 107 15.45 12.28 3.61
C ASN A 107 14.25 13.19 3.29
N TYR A 108 13.59 13.68 4.34
CA TYR A 108 12.46 14.61 4.23
C TYR A 108 12.84 15.97 3.65
N ASP A 109 14.10 16.40 3.75
CA ASP A 109 14.56 17.66 3.15
C ASP A 109 14.48 17.64 1.61
N LEU A 110 14.30 16.45 1.02
CA LEU A 110 14.13 16.28 -0.41
C LEU A 110 12.67 16.30 -0.85
N LEU A 111 11.70 16.34 0.06
CA LEU A 111 10.29 16.20 -0.30
C LEU A 111 9.78 17.40 -1.13
N GLU A 112 10.12 18.62 -0.75
CA GLU A 112 9.83 19.82 -1.55
C GLU A 112 10.44 19.73 -2.96
N LYS A 113 11.71 19.30 -3.06
CA LYS A 113 12.38 19.11 -4.36
C LYS A 113 11.70 18.03 -5.19
N LEU A 114 11.28 16.94 -4.55
CA LEU A 114 10.56 15.86 -5.22
C LEU A 114 9.23 16.37 -5.78
N GLN A 115 8.49 17.15 -5.00
CA GLN A 115 7.27 17.80 -5.45
C GLN A 115 7.54 18.70 -6.67
N GLN A 116 8.57 19.54 -6.61
CA GLN A 116 8.92 20.38 -7.75
C GLN A 116 9.24 19.56 -9.00
N SER A 117 10.01 18.48 -8.88
CA SER A 117 10.31 17.60 -10.02
C SER A 117 9.06 16.95 -10.63
N PHE A 118 8.04 16.64 -9.82
CA PHE A 118 6.75 16.16 -10.32
C PHE A 118 5.94 17.25 -11.03
N VAL A 119 5.94 18.48 -10.50
CA VAL A 119 5.31 19.64 -11.14
C VAL A 119 5.94 19.92 -12.50
N ASP A 120 7.28 19.89 -12.59
CA ASP A 120 8.02 20.06 -13.84
C ASP A 120 7.70 18.97 -14.88
N ASN A 121 7.13 17.84 -14.43
CA ASN A 121 6.65 16.73 -15.26
C ASN A 121 5.11 16.67 -15.38
N GLY A 122 4.41 17.76 -15.07
CA GLY A 122 2.98 17.92 -15.29
C GLY A 122 2.06 17.32 -14.23
N ILE A 123 2.60 16.99 -13.05
CA ILE A 123 1.82 16.48 -11.91
C ILE A 123 1.70 17.56 -10.85
N ASN A 124 0.53 18.20 -10.76
CA ASN A 124 0.25 19.28 -9.83
C ASN A 124 -0.41 18.78 -8.53
N PHE A 125 -0.16 19.49 -7.45
CA PHE A 125 -0.61 19.13 -6.11
C PHE A 125 -1.74 20.03 -5.63
N LEU A 126 -2.69 19.42 -4.92
CA LEU A 126 -3.84 20.11 -4.35
C LEU A 126 -3.39 21.10 -3.28
N HIS A 127 -3.93 22.32 -3.37
CA HIS A 127 -3.71 23.33 -2.33
C HIS A 127 -4.39 22.93 -1.02
N LYS A 128 -3.69 23.15 0.09
CA LYS A 128 -4.16 22.81 1.43
C LYS A 128 -5.40 23.61 1.79
N SER A 129 -6.50 22.90 2.01
CA SER A 129 -7.77 23.45 2.46
C SER A 129 -8.14 23.03 3.89
N LYS A 130 -7.57 21.93 4.39
CA LYS A 130 -7.87 21.35 5.71
C LYS A 130 -6.61 20.84 6.39
N LYS A 131 -6.63 20.79 7.72
CA LYS A 131 -5.60 20.18 8.56
C LYS A 131 -6.19 18.97 9.25
N TYR A 132 -5.47 17.86 9.26
CA TYR A 132 -5.89 16.61 9.88
C TYR A 132 -4.85 16.18 10.92
N LYS A 133 -5.34 15.65 12.05
CA LYS A 133 -4.52 15.15 13.15
C LYS A 133 -4.98 13.74 13.50
N ASP A 134 -4.08 12.78 13.34
CA ASP A 134 -4.26 11.38 13.75
C ASP A 134 -5.56 10.73 13.26
N GLU A 135 -5.92 11.01 12.00
CA GLU A 135 -7.20 10.58 11.41
C GLU A 135 -7.08 9.20 10.76
N SER A 136 -8.13 8.40 10.88
CA SER A 136 -8.22 7.12 10.15
C SER A 136 -8.56 7.38 8.69
N ALA A 137 -7.69 6.93 7.78
CA ALA A 137 -7.86 7.07 6.35
C ALA A 137 -7.93 5.70 5.66
N LYS A 138 -8.94 5.53 4.80
CA LYS A 138 -9.02 4.40 3.88
C LYS A 138 -8.24 4.74 2.62
N ILE A 139 -7.20 3.96 2.35
CA ILE A 139 -6.23 4.20 1.29
C ILE A 139 -6.33 3.06 0.29
N ARG A 140 -6.51 3.40 -0.99
CA ARG A 140 -6.47 2.47 -2.11
C ARG A 140 -5.33 2.84 -3.05
N ILE A 141 -4.38 1.92 -3.22
CA ILE A 141 -3.21 2.08 -4.08
C ILE A 141 -3.37 1.24 -5.33
N ILE A 142 -2.91 1.78 -6.44
CA ILE A 142 -2.74 1.07 -7.70
C ILE A 142 -1.23 0.77 -7.84
N LYS A 143 -0.86 -0.51 -8.00
CA LYS A 143 0.55 -0.92 -8.11
C LYS A 143 0.74 -2.14 -9.02
N PHE A 144 1.98 -2.31 -9.45
CA PHE A 144 2.47 -3.59 -9.96
C PHE A 144 2.96 -4.46 -8.80
N PHE A 145 2.67 -5.75 -8.89
CA PHE A 145 3.11 -6.79 -7.97
C PHE A 145 4.12 -7.66 -8.69
N SER A 146 5.25 -7.94 -8.04
CA SER A 146 6.22 -8.92 -8.52
C SER A 146 6.06 -10.16 -7.65
N LEU A 147 5.44 -11.20 -8.20
CA LEU A 147 4.97 -12.36 -7.46
C LEU A 147 5.75 -13.61 -7.83
N GLU A 148 5.97 -14.46 -6.83
CA GLU A 148 6.34 -15.86 -7.03
C GLU A 148 5.30 -16.74 -6.35
N GLU A 149 4.70 -17.63 -7.11
CA GLU A 149 3.82 -18.67 -6.57
C GLU A 149 4.67 -19.74 -5.89
N ILE A 150 4.43 -19.94 -4.59
CA ILE A 150 5.18 -20.91 -3.76
C ILE A 150 4.34 -22.13 -3.38
N ALA A 151 3.02 -22.02 -3.52
CA ALA A 151 2.02 -23.07 -3.39
C ALA A 151 0.75 -22.56 -4.08
N GLU A 152 -0.19 -23.46 -4.38
CA GLU A 152 -1.47 -23.10 -5.01
C GLU A 152 -2.16 -21.95 -4.25
N SER A 153 -2.53 -20.89 -4.98
CA SER A 153 -3.17 -19.69 -4.42
C SER A 153 -2.35 -18.91 -3.37
N ILE A 154 -1.04 -19.14 -3.28
CA ILE A 154 -0.14 -18.49 -2.31
C ILE A 154 1.08 -17.92 -3.02
N PHE A 155 1.28 -16.62 -2.84
CA PHE A 155 2.30 -15.85 -3.55
C PHE A 155 3.18 -15.05 -2.58
N LEU A 156 4.47 -14.93 -2.88
CA LEU A 156 5.39 -14.00 -2.21
C LEU A 156 5.68 -12.78 -3.07
N ASP A 157 5.75 -11.60 -2.45
CA ASP A 157 6.28 -10.40 -3.12
C ASP A 157 7.81 -10.50 -3.25
N LYS A 158 8.34 -10.23 -4.44
CA LYS A 158 9.78 -10.24 -4.73
C LYS A 158 10.47 -8.91 -4.56
N ARG A 159 9.70 -7.83 -4.41
CA ARG A 159 10.21 -6.49 -4.07
C ARG A 159 10.13 -6.24 -2.57
N GLU A 160 9.17 -6.86 -1.88
CA GLU A 160 8.88 -6.60 -0.47
C GLU A 160 8.97 -7.89 0.37
N LYS A 161 10.14 -8.13 1.00
CA LYS A 161 10.48 -9.39 1.68
C LYS A 161 9.41 -9.94 2.64
N ASN A 162 8.71 -9.07 3.36
CA ASN A 162 7.74 -9.45 4.40
C ASN A 162 6.29 -9.48 3.89
N HIS A 163 6.07 -9.42 2.58
CA HIS A 163 4.74 -9.39 1.98
C HIS A 163 4.45 -10.70 1.27
N ALA A 164 3.32 -11.30 1.62
CA ALA A 164 2.74 -12.44 0.95
C ALA A 164 1.29 -12.15 0.55
N TYR A 165 0.74 -12.95 -0.36
CA TYR A 165 -0.63 -12.84 -0.85
C TYR A 165 -1.27 -14.22 -0.84
N ILE A 166 -2.48 -14.28 -0.30
CA ILE A 166 -3.32 -15.49 -0.30
C ILE A 166 -4.58 -15.21 -1.10
N GLU A 167 -4.91 -16.07 -2.05
CA GLU A 167 -6.12 -15.95 -2.86
C GLU A 167 -7.36 -16.41 -2.10
N ILE A 168 -8.46 -15.69 -2.31
CA ILE A 168 -9.75 -15.92 -1.66
C ILE A 168 -10.84 -16.13 -2.71
N PRO A 169 -11.90 -16.92 -2.41
CA PRO A 169 -12.80 -17.42 -3.44
C PRO A 169 -13.78 -16.38 -4.01
N ARG A 170 -13.86 -15.18 -3.41
CA ARG A 170 -14.78 -14.13 -3.85
C ARG A 170 -14.34 -12.74 -3.44
N HIS A 171 -14.90 -11.76 -4.12
CA HIS A 171 -14.78 -10.36 -3.74
C HIS A 171 -15.41 -10.09 -2.37
N LEU A 172 -14.69 -9.33 -1.53
CA LEU A 172 -15.21 -8.80 -0.27
C LEU A 172 -15.40 -7.28 -0.38
N LYS A 173 -16.55 -6.79 0.06
CA LYS A 173 -16.69 -5.34 0.35
C LYS A 173 -15.74 -4.96 1.49
N TRP A 174 -15.41 -3.68 1.61
CA TRP A 174 -14.39 -3.26 2.58
C TRP A 174 -14.80 -3.56 4.02
N GLU A 175 -16.05 -3.29 4.35
CA GLU A 175 -16.64 -3.45 5.69
C GLU A 175 -16.67 -4.94 6.07
N GLU A 176 -16.96 -5.79 5.08
CA GLU A 176 -16.91 -7.24 5.21
C GLU A 176 -15.48 -7.75 5.39
N PHE A 177 -14.53 -7.26 4.58
CA PHE A 177 -13.11 -7.59 4.71
C PHE A 177 -12.55 -7.23 6.08
N ASP A 178 -12.89 -6.04 6.59
CA ASP A 178 -12.46 -5.58 7.92
C ASP A 178 -13.02 -6.48 9.02
N THR A 179 -14.32 -6.78 8.95
CA THR A 179 -14.99 -7.69 9.90
C THR A 179 -14.37 -9.08 9.90
N ILE A 180 -14.16 -9.67 8.72
CA ILE A 180 -13.55 -11.01 8.58
C ILE A 180 -12.11 -10.98 9.07
N THR A 181 -11.32 -10.00 8.67
CA THR A 181 -9.92 -9.86 9.11
C THR A 181 -9.82 -9.75 10.61
N ASN A 182 -10.71 -9.00 11.25
CA ASN A 182 -10.77 -8.93 12.71
C ASN A 182 -11.10 -10.31 13.31
N LYS A 183 -12.10 -11.04 12.79
CA LYS A 183 -12.37 -12.41 13.25
C LYS A 183 -11.16 -13.34 13.08
N VAL A 184 -10.49 -13.31 11.93
CA VAL A 184 -9.28 -14.09 11.67
C VAL A 184 -8.21 -13.76 12.72
N LYS A 185 -7.90 -12.47 12.92
CA LYS A 185 -6.92 -12.03 13.94
C LYS A 185 -7.25 -12.51 15.36
N HIS A 186 -8.53 -12.51 15.75
CA HIS A 186 -8.95 -13.00 17.07
C HIS A 186 -8.83 -14.53 17.21
N ASN A 187 -8.93 -15.27 16.11
CA ASN A 187 -8.84 -16.74 16.10
C ASN A 187 -7.42 -17.23 15.74
N TRP A 188 -6.50 -16.31 15.45
CA TRP A 188 -5.13 -16.62 15.07
C TRP A 188 -4.24 -16.58 16.29
N VAL A 189 -3.63 -17.73 16.63
CA VAL A 189 -2.83 -17.91 17.86
C VAL A 189 -1.32 -17.81 17.60
N ASP A 190 -0.91 -17.83 16.33
CA ASP A 190 0.50 -17.71 15.92
C ASP A 190 0.94 -16.22 15.90
N SER A 191 1.94 -15.86 15.10
CA SER A 191 2.49 -14.50 15.04
C SER A 191 1.48 -13.43 14.61
N LYS A 192 1.68 -12.20 15.13
CA LYS A 192 0.95 -11.00 14.67
C LYS A 192 1.18 -10.77 13.17
N PHE A 193 0.16 -10.27 12.49
CA PHE A 193 0.25 -9.86 11.08
C PHE A 193 -0.62 -8.65 10.80
N ASP A 194 -0.28 -7.92 9.73
CA ASP A 194 -1.14 -6.90 9.14
C ASP A 194 -1.75 -7.42 7.82
N ALA A 195 -2.99 -7.01 7.52
CA ALA A 195 -3.74 -7.52 6.38
C ALA A 195 -4.34 -6.39 5.56
N ALA A 196 -4.31 -6.51 4.24
CA ALA A 196 -4.92 -5.56 3.31
C ALA A 196 -5.68 -6.31 2.23
N LYS A 197 -6.80 -5.72 1.80
CA LYS A 197 -7.56 -6.24 0.68
C LYS A 197 -6.81 -5.91 -0.60
N ALA A 198 -6.56 -6.88 -1.46
CA ALA A 198 -5.90 -6.63 -2.74
C ALA A 198 -6.57 -7.45 -3.86
N ALA A 199 -6.32 -7.04 -5.09
CA ALA A 199 -6.73 -7.78 -6.26
C ALA A 199 -5.76 -7.49 -7.40
N PHE A 200 -5.49 -8.46 -8.27
CA PHE A 200 -4.65 -8.26 -9.44
C PHE A 200 -5.22 -8.97 -10.67
N TYR A 201 -4.86 -8.47 -11.85
CA TYR A 201 -5.22 -9.07 -13.12
C TYR A 201 -4.12 -10.03 -13.57
N TYR A 202 -4.51 -11.27 -13.85
CA TYR A 202 -3.60 -12.30 -14.33
C TYR A 202 -4.35 -13.24 -15.28
N GLU A 203 -3.70 -13.60 -16.39
CA GLU A 203 -4.26 -14.51 -17.40
C GLU A 203 -5.70 -14.16 -17.83
N GLY A 204 -6.00 -12.87 -17.95
CA GLY A 204 -7.31 -12.36 -18.37
C GLY A 204 -8.40 -12.35 -17.30
N SER A 205 -8.08 -12.77 -16.06
CA SER A 205 -9.01 -12.81 -14.94
C SER A 205 -8.59 -11.89 -13.80
N LEU A 206 -9.57 -11.47 -12.98
CA LEU A 206 -9.33 -10.74 -11.74
C LEU A 206 -9.22 -11.75 -10.58
N HIS A 207 -8.10 -11.71 -9.88
CA HIS A 207 -7.84 -12.55 -8.70
C HIS A 207 -8.00 -11.71 -7.43
N GLU A 208 -8.85 -12.17 -6.52
CA GLU A 208 -9.08 -11.54 -5.22
C GLU A 208 -8.13 -12.13 -4.19
N VAL A 209 -7.34 -11.28 -3.53
CA VAL A 209 -6.29 -11.72 -2.60
C VAL A 209 -6.26 -10.91 -1.31
N VAL A 210 -5.76 -11.51 -0.25
CA VAL A 210 -5.40 -10.80 0.98
C VAL A 210 -3.89 -10.67 1.02
N ARG A 211 -3.39 -9.43 1.10
CA ARG A 211 -1.97 -9.19 1.39
C ARG A 211 -1.73 -9.39 2.87
N ILE A 212 -0.84 -10.30 3.20
CA ILE A 212 -0.34 -10.57 4.54
C ILE A 212 1.03 -9.91 4.70
N TYR A 213 1.18 -9.09 5.73
CA TYR A 213 2.46 -8.55 6.17
C TYR A 213 2.85 -9.18 7.50
N SER A 214 3.94 -9.94 7.49
CA SER A 214 4.49 -10.62 8.66
C SER A 214 5.97 -10.93 8.45
N ASP A 215 6.70 -11.12 9.54
CA ASP A 215 8.04 -11.72 9.56
C ASP A 215 8.01 -13.24 9.34
N LYS A 216 6.84 -13.87 9.57
CA LYS A 216 6.58 -15.27 9.27
C LYS A 216 5.69 -15.38 8.02
N ILE A 217 6.28 -15.85 6.92
CA ILE A 217 5.62 -15.99 5.61
C ILE A 217 5.93 -17.35 4.96
N GLY A 218 6.15 -18.38 5.78
CA GLY A 218 6.32 -19.75 5.31
C GLY A 218 5.03 -20.31 4.70
N VAL A 219 5.15 -21.33 3.84
CA VAL A 219 4.01 -21.94 3.13
C VAL A 219 2.94 -22.41 4.11
N GLU A 220 3.31 -23.20 5.13
CA GLU A 220 2.37 -23.74 6.13
C GLU A 220 1.60 -22.63 6.86
N TYR A 221 2.32 -21.61 7.33
CA TYR A 221 1.73 -20.43 7.97
C TYR A 221 0.68 -19.73 7.08
N LEU A 222 1.01 -19.55 5.79
CA LEU A 222 0.11 -18.91 4.83
C LEU A 222 -1.08 -19.80 4.46
N GLN A 223 -0.89 -21.11 4.38
CA GLN A 223 -1.97 -22.09 4.12
C GLN A 223 -2.99 -22.10 5.26
N GLU A 224 -2.54 -22.18 6.51
CA GLU A 224 -3.40 -22.13 7.69
C GLU A 224 -4.17 -20.80 7.77
N LEU A 225 -3.48 -19.69 7.51
CA LEU A 225 -4.11 -18.37 7.54
C LEU A 225 -5.15 -18.22 6.43
N ARG A 226 -4.87 -18.74 5.22
CA ARG A 226 -5.83 -18.79 4.11
C ARG A 226 -7.06 -19.62 4.46
N GLN A 227 -6.86 -20.80 5.04
CA GLN A 227 -7.96 -21.66 5.46
C GLN A 227 -8.86 -20.95 6.48
N LEU A 228 -8.25 -20.25 7.46
CA LEU A 228 -9.00 -19.48 8.44
C LEU A 228 -9.80 -18.33 7.80
N TYR A 229 -9.24 -17.63 6.81
CA TYR A 229 -9.99 -16.63 6.04
C TYR A 229 -11.21 -17.26 5.34
N ILE A 230 -11.02 -18.40 4.67
CA ILE A 230 -12.11 -19.11 3.97
C ILE A 230 -13.19 -19.56 4.95
N ASP A 231 -12.83 -20.05 6.13
CA ASP A 231 -13.80 -20.51 7.12
C ASP A 231 -14.59 -19.36 7.76
N LYS A 232 -13.99 -18.17 7.90
CA LYS A 232 -14.71 -16.97 8.40
C LYS A 232 -15.52 -16.25 7.32
N MET A 233 -15.45 -16.67 6.05
CA MET A 233 -16.25 -16.16 4.93
C MET A 233 -17.59 -16.88 4.74
N LYS A 234 -17.74 -18.07 5.32
CA LYS A 234 -18.97 -18.85 5.38
C LYS A 234 -19.93 -18.24 6.39
#